data_AF-A0A3P8XEY8-F1
#
_entry.id   AF-A0A3P8XEY8-F1
#
_cell.length_a   1.000
_cell.length_b   1.000
_cell.length_c   1.000
_cell.angle_alpha   90.00
_cell.angle_beta   90.00
_cell.angle_gamma   90.00
#
_symmetry.space_group_name_H-M   'P 1'
#
loop_
_entity.id
_entity.type
_entity.pdbx_description
1 polymer ?
#
loop_
_entity_poly.entity_id
_entity_poly.type
_entity_poly.pdbx_seq_one_letter_code
_entity_poly.pdbx_strand_id
1 'polypeptide(L)'
;DLKCIQGVIEFKYPFSHLCCCLHYVYFAVRKWRSKSTFKGHGPWEIEVGEPVSSTVASLESDVIKENCSNPIFLRKDTKTSFQWRVRNLPYPKQVYNLSVEPDQRCCVIRTTNKKYYKKFNIPDLDRSQLPLDSSALSFTHVNNTLIVSYKKPKEILTLEHELLCEVKKLKGTNEGDVDCKTQ
;
A
#
# COMPACT_ATOMS: atom_id res chain seq x y z
N ASP A 1 -16.51 6.44 -18.95
CA ASP A 1 -15.57 7.34 -18.26
C ASP A 1 -14.38 6.77 -17.51
N LEU A 2 -14.34 5.50 -17.06
CA LEU A 2 -13.12 4.94 -16.41
C LEU A 2 -11.87 4.92 -17.32
N LYS A 3 -12.06 4.77 -18.65
CA LYS A 3 -10.97 4.75 -19.63
C LYS A 3 -10.28 6.11 -19.82
N CYS A 4 -11.00 7.22 -19.70
CA CYS A 4 -10.40 8.56 -19.76
C CYS A 4 -9.51 8.85 -18.54
N ILE A 5 -9.92 8.37 -17.36
CA ILE A 5 -9.14 8.54 -16.13
C ILE A 5 -7.84 7.75 -16.20
N GLN A 6 -7.92 6.52 -16.73
CA GLN A 6 -6.75 5.68 -16.94
C GLN A 6 -5.79 6.29 -17.99
N GLY A 7 -6.33 6.88 -19.06
CA GLY A 7 -5.54 7.57 -20.09
C GLY A 7 -4.83 8.82 -19.58
N VAL A 8 -5.45 9.65 -18.74
CA VAL A 8 -4.82 10.87 -18.19
C VAL A 8 -3.71 10.55 -17.20
N ILE A 9 -3.87 9.50 -16.38
CA ILE A 9 -2.84 9.05 -15.44
C ILE A 9 -1.66 8.42 -16.18
N GLU A 10 -1.90 7.56 -17.19
CA GLU A 10 -0.84 6.98 -18.02
C GLU A 10 -0.08 8.04 -18.84
N PHE A 11 -0.73 9.13 -19.26
CA PHE A 11 -0.10 10.18 -20.07
C PHE A 11 0.85 11.09 -19.27
N LYS A 12 0.57 11.33 -17.98
CA LYS A 12 1.47 12.12 -17.10
C LYS A 12 2.47 11.27 -16.32
N TYR A 13 2.20 9.97 -16.10
CA TYR A 13 3.03 9.08 -15.30
C TYR A 13 3.35 7.79 -16.08
N PRO A 14 4.32 7.81 -17.03
CA PRO A 14 4.52 6.75 -18.02
C PRO A 14 5.01 5.39 -17.47
N PHE A 15 5.16 5.25 -16.15
CA PHE A 15 5.54 4.00 -15.49
C PHE A 15 4.37 3.28 -14.80
N SER A 16 3.14 3.81 -14.91
CA SER A 16 1.96 3.20 -14.29
C SER A 16 1.27 2.19 -15.22
N HIS A 17 1.82 0.98 -15.36
CA HIS A 17 0.99 -0.17 -15.71
C HIS A 17 0.14 -0.56 -14.48
N LEU A 18 -0.87 0.26 -14.16
CA LEU A 18 -1.75 0.11 -13.00
C LEU A 18 -3.20 0.31 -13.44
N CYS A 19 -3.90 -0.82 -13.62
CA CYS A 19 -5.35 -0.85 -13.52
C CYS A 19 -5.70 -0.96 -12.04
N CYS A 20 -6.21 0.13 -11.43
CA CYS A 20 -6.76 0.12 -10.08
C CYS A 20 -8.02 0.98 -10.06
N CYS A 21 -9.17 0.34 -9.87
CA CYS A 21 -10.48 0.97 -9.82
C CYS A 21 -10.55 2.07 -8.75
N LEU A 22 -11.15 3.19 -9.16
CA LEU A 22 -11.31 4.41 -8.39
C LEU A 22 -12.37 4.28 -7.28
N HIS A 23 -11.90 4.18 -6.03
CA HIS A 23 -12.45 4.90 -4.88
C HIS A 23 -11.53 4.63 -3.66
N TYR A 24 -11.01 5.70 -3.03
CA TYR A 24 -10.14 5.70 -1.82
C TYR A 24 -8.63 5.50 -2.02
N VAL A 25 -7.96 6.60 -2.40
CA VAL A 25 -6.49 6.72 -2.60
C VAL A 25 -5.62 6.37 -1.36
N TYR A 26 -6.20 6.27 -0.16
CA TYR A 26 -5.46 5.95 1.08
C TYR A 26 -5.80 4.60 1.72
N PHE A 27 -6.87 3.94 1.29
CA PHE A 27 -7.35 2.66 1.87
C PHE A 27 -7.38 1.53 0.83
N ALA A 28 -6.96 1.79 -0.41
CA ALA A 28 -7.04 0.81 -1.47
C ALA A 28 -6.09 -0.36 -1.26
N VAL A 29 -6.64 -1.57 -1.43
CA VAL A 29 -5.86 -2.76 -1.66
C VAL A 29 -5.14 -2.60 -3.00
N ARG A 30 -3.83 -2.31 -3.00
CA ARG A 30 -3.06 -2.22 -4.26
C ARG A 30 -2.69 -3.62 -4.70
N LYS A 31 -3.09 -4.01 -5.91
CA LYS A 31 -2.73 -5.30 -6.51
C LYS A 31 -1.90 -5.07 -7.78
N TRP A 32 -0.77 -5.75 -7.91
CA TRP A 32 0.04 -5.77 -9.13
C TRP A 32 -0.05 -7.14 -9.83
N ARG A 33 0.19 -7.19 -11.14
CA ARG A 33 0.31 -8.46 -11.90
C ARG A 33 1.78 -8.77 -12.13
N SER A 34 2.24 -9.89 -11.61
CA SER A 34 3.58 -10.39 -11.91
C SER A 34 3.65 -10.86 -13.38
N LYS A 35 4.76 -10.56 -14.06
CA LYS A 35 5.01 -11.10 -15.41
C LYS A 35 5.45 -12.56 -15.28
N SER A 36 4.68 -13.47 -15.87
CA SER A 36 5.05 -14.89 -15.95
C SER A 36 6.00 -15.12 -17.12
N THR A 37 6.96 -16.04 -16.94
CA THR A 37 7.94 -16.47 -17.96
C THR A 37 7.27 -17.13 -19.17
N PHE A 38 6.02 -17.58 -19.04
CA PHE A 38 5.22 -18.11 -20.13
C PHE A 38 4.07 -17.14 -20.45
N LYS A 39 3.81 -16.94 -21.74
CA LYS A 39 2.91 -15.96 -22.38
C LYS A 39 1.50 -15.92 -21.77
N GLY A 40 1.38 -15.37 -20.57
CA GLY A 40 0.18 -15.33 -19.75
C GLY A 40 0.34 -14.33 -18.60
N HIS A 41 -0.77 -13.76 -18.15
CA HIS A 41 -0.78 -12.84 -17.01
C HIS A 41 -0.60 -13.62 -15.71
N GLY A 42 0.41 -13.27 -14.90
CA GLY A 42 0.64 -13.89 -13.59
C GLY A 42 -0.41 -13.48 -12.54
N PRO A 43 -0.39 -14.15 -11.37
CA PRO A 43 -1.35 -13.93 -10.31
C PRO A 43 -1.31 -12.50 -9.76
N TRP A 44 -2.43 -12.06 -9.19
CA TRP A 44 -2.52 -10.77 -8.50
C TRP A 44 -1.82 -10.86 -7.14
N GLU A 45 -0.75 -10.11 -6.96
CA GLU A 45 -0.07 -9.96 -5.68
C GLU A 45 -0.48 -8.62 -5.02
N ILE A 46 -0.65 -8.60 -3.69
CA ILE A 46 -1.18 -7.46 -2.94
C ILE A 46 -0.03 -6.68 -2.27
N GLU A 47 0.16 -5.41 -2.65
CA GLU A 47 1.20 -4.49 -2.13
C GLU A 47 0.75 -3.69 -0.90
N VAL A 48 -0.54 -3.31 -0.84
CA VAL A 48 -1.13 -2.49 0.24
C VAL A 48 -2.49 -3.06 0.61
N GLY A 49 -2.90 -3.00 1.88
CA GLY A 49 -4.20 -3.48 2.37
C GLY A 49 -4.20 -4.92 2.92
N GLU A 50 -5.31 -5.33 3.55
CA GLU A 50 -5.52 -6.75 3.91
C GLU A 50 -6.07 -7.51 2.68
N PRO A 51 -5.67 -8.77 2.45
CA PRO A 51 -6.45 -9.63 1.59
C PRO A 51 -7.84 -9.70 2.19
N VAL A 52 -8.86 -9.29 1.42
CA VAL A 52 -10.23 -9.71 1.73
C VAL A 52 -10.17 -11.22 1.71
N SER A 53 -10.22 -11.86 2.88
CA SER A 53 -10.58 -13.27 2.94
C SER A 53 -11.88 -13.37 2.15
N SER A 54 -11.83 -14.02 1.00
CA SER A 54 -13.02 -14.33 0.24
C SER A 54 -13.84 -15.29 1.08
N THR A 55 -14.66 -14.75 1.98
CA THR A 55 -15.61 -15.50 2.80
C THR A 55 -16.76 -16.10 1.98
N VAL A 56 -16.67 -16.09 0.64
CA VAL A 56 -17.68 -16.64 -0.27
C VAL A 56 -17.02 -17.37 -1.42
N ALA A 57 -16.17 -18.36 -1.12
CA ALA A 57 -15.94 -19.51 -1.98
C ALA A 57 -15.20 -20.57 -1.17
N SER A 58 -15.78 -21.77 -1.07
CA SER A 58 -15.27 -22.97 -0.40
C SER A 58 -15.68 -23.13 1.07
N LEU A 59 -16.94 -23.57 1.26
CA LEU A 59 -17.17 -24.77 2.09
C LEU A 59 -16.17 -25.82 1.63
N GLU A 60 -15.53 -26.55 2.54
CA GLU A 60 -14.37 -27.45 2.33
C GLU A 60 -13.00 -26.74 2.35
N SER A 61 -12.54 -26.35 3.55
CA SER A 61 -11.10 -26.39 3.91
C SER A 61 -10.95 -26.24 5.42
N ASP A 62 -11.51 -27.19 6.18
CA ASP A 62 -10.84 -27.59 7.41
C ASP A 62 -9.57 -28.34 6.97
N VAL A 63 -8.39 -27.83 7.33
CA VAL A 63 -7.04 -28.47 7.33
C VAL A 63 -6.00 -27.34 7.20
N ILE A 64 -5.44 -26.95 8.35
CA ILE A 64 -4.32 -26.02 8.56
C ILE A 64 -4.67 -24.52 8.46
N LYS A 65 -5.02 -23.96 9.62
CA LYS A 65 -5.01 -22.51 9.87
C LYS A 65 -3.60 -22.08 10.31
N GLU A 66 -3.07 -21.02 9.71
CA GLU A 66 -1.81 -20.42 10.14
C GLU A 66 -1.83 -20.09 11.64
N ASN A 67 -0.72 -20.35 12.34
CA ASN A 67 -0.64 -20.04 13.77
C ASN A 67 -0.86 -18.53 13.96
N CYS A 68 -1.93 -18.16 14.66
CA CYS A 68 -2.25 -16.77 14.97
C CYS A 68 -1.17 -16.06 15.80
N SER A 69 -0.18 -16.81 16.31
CA SER A 69 0.99 -16.27 17.02
C SER A 69 2.15 -15.90 16.07
N ASN A 70 2.08 -16.23 14.79
CA ASN A 70 3.09 -15.86 13.82
C ASN A 70 3.03 -14.35 13.53
N PRO A 71 4.17 -13.66 13.37
CA PRO A 71 4.18 -12.25 13.03
C PRO A 71 3.52 -11.97 11.67
N ILE A 72 2.54 -11.07 11.64
CA ILE A 72 1.82 -10.69 10.41
C ILE A 72 2.24 -9.29 10.01
N PHE A 73 2.90 -9.14 8.86
CA PHE A 73 3.38 -7.87 8.31
C PHE A 73 2.37 -7.28 7.32
N LEU A 74 1.84 -6.09 7.60
CA LEU A 74 0.81 -5.42 6.82
C LEU A 74 1.19 -3.98 6.54
N ARG A 75 0.87 -3.47 5.34
CA ARG A 75 1.01 -2.05 5.01
C ARG A 75 -0.34 -1.35 5.09
N LYS A 76 -0.44 -0.29 5.89
CA LYS A 76 -1.61 0.58 6.05
C LYS A 76 -1.19 2.04 6.07
N ASP A 77 -1.19 2.67 4.91
CA ASP A 77 -0.73 4.05 4.78
C ASP A 77 -1.73 5.05 5.37
N THR A 78 -1.21 6.19 5.83
CA THR A 78 -2.01 7.36 6.21
C THR A 78 -1.83 8.47 5.16
N LYS A 79 -2.53 9.59 5.35
CA LYS A 79 -2.37 10.76 4.49
C LYS A 79 -0.95 11.32 4.52
N THR A 80 -0.28 11.25 5.67
CA THR A 80 0.99 11.93 5.93
C THR A 80 2.19 10.98 6.01
N SER A 81 1.97 9.69 6.19
CA SER A 81 3.03 8.70 6.38
C SER A 81 2.69 7.36 5.74
N PHE A 82 3.69 6.65 5.24
CA PHE A 82 3.59 5.22 4.97
C PHE A 82 3.68 4.48 6.30
N GLN A 83 2.79 3.52 6.55
CA GLN A 83 2.87 2.72 7.77
C GLN A 83 2.84 1.22 7.50
N TRP A 84 3.67 0.51 8.25
CA TRP A 84 3.67 -0.94 8.33
C TRP A 84 3.33 -1.37 9.75
N ARG A 85 2.44 -2.34 9.88
CA ARG A 85 2.03 -2.94 11.14
C ARG A 85 2.51 -4.37 11.15
N VAL A 86 3.29 -4.71 12.14
CA VAL A 86 3.67 -6.10 12.41
C VAL A 86 2.95 -6.55 13.67
N ARG A 87 1.91 -7.36 13.51
CA ARG A 87 1.15 -7.94 14.62
C ARG A 87 1.90 -9.13 15.22
N ASN A 88 1.48 -9.55 16.42
CA ASN A 88 1.97 -10.74 17.12
C ASN A 88 3.48 -10.67 17.45
N LEU A 89 3.96 -9.48 17.80
CA LEU A 89 5.31 -9.28 18.31
C LEU A 89 5.25 -8.99 19.83
N PRO A 90 5.49 -9.99 20.69
CA PRO A 90 5.32 -9.86 22.15
C PRO A 90 6.54 -9.22 22.86
N TYR A 91 7.55 -8.76 22.11
CA TYR A 91 8.75 -8.15 22.70
C TYR A 91 8.51 -6.66 22.99
N PRO A 92 9.14 -6.10 24.04
CA PRO A 92 8.99 -4.69 24.36
C PRO A 92 9.74 -3.79 23.37
N LYS A 93 9.38 -2.50 23.32
CA LYS A 93 9.87 -1.52 22.34
C LYS A 93 11.41 -1.51 22.19
N GLN A 94 12.13 -1.65 23.30
CA GLN A 94 13.59 -1.53 23.39
C GLN A 94 14.34 -2.65 22.65
N VAL A 95 13.66 -3.77 22.37
CA VAL A 95 14.26 -4.92 21.67
C VAL A 95 14.27 -4.71 20.16
N TYR A 96 13.44 -3.81 19.62
CA TYR A 96 13.37 -3.54 18.20
C TYR A 96 14.40 -2.51 17.78
N ASN A 97 15.05 -2.79 16.66
CA ASN A 97 15.95 -1.90 15.96
C ASN A 97 15.44 -1.71 14.53
N LEU A 98 15.25 -0.46 14.14
CA LEU A 98 14.90 -0.07 12.78
C LEU A 98 16.09 0.63 12.15
N SER A 99 16.41 0.20 10.92
CA SER A 99 17.49 0.79 10.14
C SER A 99 17.06 1.00 8.69
N VAL A 100 17.65 1.99 8.06
CA VAL A 100 17.52 2.24 6.62
C VAL A 100 18.85 1.86 5.99
N GLU A 101 18.80 1.02 4.96
CA GLU A 101 19.95 0.64 4.13
C GLU A 101 19.82 1.39 2.79
N PRO A 102 20.49 2.55 2.62
CA PRO A 102 20.34 3.38 1.42
C PRO A 102 20.87 2.68 0.16
N ASP A 103 21.95 1.89 0.28
CA ASP A 103 22.55 1.15 -0.84
C ASP A 103 21.59 0.13 -1.46
N GLN A 104 20.79 -0.52 -0.61
CA GLN A 104 19.79 -1.52 -1.01
C GLN A 104 18.39 -0.93 -1.18
N ARG A 105 18.25 0.39 -0.98
CA ARG A 105 16.97 1.13 -0.97
C ARG A 105 15.88 0.41 -0.14
N CYS A 106 16.25 -0.09 1.04
CA CYS A 106 15.33 -0.86 1.87
C CYS A 106 15.39 -0.46 3.35
N CYS A 107 14.28 -0.71 4.04
CA CYS A 107 14.14 -0.58 5.47
C CYS A 107 14.23 -1.97 6.12
N VAL A 108 14.88 -2.05 7.27
CA VAL A 108 15.09 -3.32 7.97
C VAL A 108 14.61 -3.23 9.41
N ILE A 109 13.75 -4.17 9.78
CA ILE A 109 13.30 -4.43 11.15
C ILE A 109 14.13 -5.59 11.69
N ARG A 110 14.81 -5.37 12.81
CA ARG A 110 15.59 -6.41 13.51
C ARG A 110 15.24 -6.39 14.99
N THR A 111 15.37 -7.53 15.64
CA THR A 111 15.32 -7.61 17.10
C THR A 111 16.68 -8.03 17.66
N THR A 112 17.05 -7.52 18.84
CA THR A 112 18.30 -7.90 19.53
C THR A 112 18.38 -9.39 19.83
N ASN A 113 17.24 -10.01 20.13
CA ASN A 113 17.14 -11.45 20.37
C ASN A 113 17.16 -12.30 19.08
N LYS A 114 17.32 -11.68 17.89
CA LYS A 114 17.32 -12.32 16.57
C LYS A 114 16.06 -13.15 16.25
N LYS A 115 14.97 -12.94 16.99
CA LYS A 115 13.69 -13.66 16.78
C LYS A 115 12.85 -13.10 15.63
N TYR A 116 13.10 -11.84 15.24
CA TYR A 116 12.40 -11.23 14.13
C TYR A 116 13.35 -10.44 13.25
N TYR A 117 13.23 -10.68 11.95
CA TYR A 117 13.98 -10.00 10.92
C TYR A 117 13.09 -9.80 9.70
N LYS A 118 12.99 -8.57 9.20
CA LYS A 118 12.23 -8.25 7.99
C LYS A 118 12.89 -7.12 7.23
N LYS A 119 13.23 -7.37 5.97
CA LYS A 119 13.53 -6.32 4.99
C LYS A 119 12.27 -5.98 4.21
N PHE A 120 12.07 -4.70 3.93
CA PHE A 120 10.99 -4.21 3.08
C PHE A 120 11.41 -2.93 2.37
N ASN A 121 10.87 -2.69 1.18
CA ASN A 121 11.12 -1.47 0.40
C ASN A 121 9.94 -0.50 0.52
N ILE A 122 10.13 0.72 -0.01
CA ILE A 122 9.09 1.72 -0.16
C ILE A 122 8.92 2.01 -1.66
N PRO A 123 8.08 1.23 -2.37
CA PRO A 123 7.93 1.33 -3.82
C PRO A 123 7.59 2.74 -4.31
N ASP A 124 6.89 3.53 -3.50
CA ASP A 124 6.48 4.89 -3.84
C ASP A 124 7.68 5.86 -3.91
N LEU A 125 8.71 5.66 -3.09
CA LEU A 125 9.97 6.40 -3.19
C LEU A 125 10.79 5.92 -4.40
N ASP A 126 10.75 4.63 -4.72
CA ASP A 126 11.45 4.08 -5.88
C ASP A 126 10.86 4.61 -7.20
N ARG A 127 9.53 4.67 -7.29
CA ARG A 127 8.82 5.23 -8.46
C ARG A 127 9.09 6.73 -8.67
N SER A 128 9.25 7.47 -7.58
CA SER A 128 9.56 8.91 -7.62
C SER A 128 11.08 9.19 -7.62
N GLN A 129 11.91 8.14 -7.63
CA GLN A 129 13.38 8.22 -7.57
C GLN A 129 13.90 9.05 -6.38
N LEU A 130 13.14 9.10 -5.29
CA LEU A 130 13.52 9.84 -4.09
C LEU A 130 14.49 9.02 -3.22
N PRO A 131 15.44 9.67 -2.53
CA PRO A 131 16.31 8.99 -1.59
C PRO A 131 15.55 8.57 -0.33
N LEU A 132 16.00 7.47 0.29
CA LEU A 132 15.51 7.05 1.60
C LEU A 132 16.22 7.82 2.70
N ASP A 133 15.44 8.39 3.61
CA ASP A 133 15.94 9.15 4.74
C ASP A 133 15.67 8.41 6.06
N SER A 134 16.73 8.17 6.83
CA SER A 134 16.65 7.58 8.16
C SER A 134 15.89 8.46 9.17
N SER A 135 15.93 9.78 9.01
CA SER A 135 15.28 10.72 9.94
C SER A 135 13.75 10.69 9.83
N ALA A 136 13.23 10.32 8.66
CA ALA A 136 11.80 10.19 8.40
C ALA A 136 11.20 8.90 8.96
N LEU A 137 12.04 7.94 9.37
CA LEU A 137 11.62 6.64 9.89
C LEU A 137 11.42 6.70 11.41
N SER A 138 10.26 6.25 11.87
CA SER A 138 9.89 6.20 13.28
C SER A 138 9.10 4.95 13.61
N PHE A 139 9.06 4.55 14.88
CA PHE A 139 8.24 3.43 15.31
C PHE A 139 7.70 3.52 16.72
N THR A 140 6.57 2.88 16.90
CA THR A 140 5.92 2.66 18.19
C THR A 140 5.54 1.19 18.32
N HIS A 141 5.44 0.71 19.56
CA HIS A 141 4.99 -0.66 19.83
C HIS A 141 3.87 -0.58 20.87
N VAL A 142 2.69 -1.10 20.51
CA VAL A 142 1.47 -1.06 21.32
C VAL A 142 0.65 -2.31 21.01
N ASN A 143 0.03 -2.94 22.00
CA ASN A 143 -0.86 -4.11 21.83
C ASN A 143 -0.23 -5.23 20.98
N ASN A 144 0.99 -5.64 21.31
CA ASN A 144 1.79 -6.64 20.58
C ASN A 144 1.94 -6.34 19.08
N THR A 145 1.84 -5.06 18.70
CA THR A 145 1.92 -4.60 17.32
C THR A 145 3.00 -3.54 17.20
N LEU A 146 3.99 -3.81 16.36
CA LEU A 146 4.98 -2.82 15.96
C LEU A 146 4.41 -1.97 14.82
N ILE A 147 4.29 -0.68 15.02
CA ILE A 147 3.84 0.29 14.02
C ILE A 147 5.08 1.04 13.55
N VAL A 148 5.53 0.72 12.34
CA VAL A 148 6.62 1.41 11.65
C VAL A 148 6.01 2.49 10.78
N SER A 149 6.45 3.73 10.93
CA SER A 149 5.95 4.88 10.18
C SER A 149 7.10 5.58 9.46
N TYR A 150 6.95 5.80 8.17
CA TYR A 150 7.86 6.61 7.36
C TYR A 150 7.12 7.86 6.88
N LYS A 151 7.63 9.05 7.22
CA LYS A 151 7.00 10.31 6.82
C LYS A 151 7.08 10.50 5.31
N LYS A 152 5.95 10.82 4.66
CA LYS A 152 5.94 11.06 3.22
C LYS A 152 6.70 12.36 2.90
N PRO A 153 7.60 12.34 1.91
CA PRO A 153 8.24 13.56 1.41
C PRO A 153 7.21 14.43 0.69
N LYS A 154 7.49 15.74 0.59
CA LYS A 154 6.53 16.74 0.09
C LYS A 154 6.12 16.45 -1.34
N GLU A 155 7.07 15.98 -2.13
CA GLU A 155 6.91 15.58 -3.53
C GLU A 155 5.78 14.55 -3.67
N ILE A 156 5.80 13.49 -2.86
CA ILE A 156 4.74 12.47 -2.87
C ILE A 156 3.40 13.05 -2.42
N LEU A 157 3.39 13.91 -1.41
CA LEU A 157 2.15 14.54 -0.93
C LEU A 157 1.51 15.45 -2.00
N THR A 158 2.32 16.20 -2.74
CA THR A 158 1.86 17.05 -3.85
C THR A 158 1.26 16.19 -4.96
N LEU A 159 1.93 15.11 -5.36
CA LEU A 159 1.44 14.17 -6.37
C LEU A 159 0.10 13.53 -5.95
N GLU A 160 0.01 13.05 -4.71
CA GLU A 160 -1.23 12.49 -4.16
C GLU A 160 -2.36 13.54 -4.13
N HIS A 161 -2.04 14.79 -3.80
CA HIS A 161 -3.00 15.89 -3.78
C HIS A 161 -3.51 16.25 -5.17
N GLU A 162 -2.62 16.37 -6.16
CA GLU A 162 -2.98 16.64 -7.55
C GLU A 162 -3.88 15.56 -8.13
N LEU A 163 -3.53 14.28 -7.92
CA LEU A 163 -4.36 13.15 -8.33
C LEU A 163 -5.76 13.21 -7.70
N LEU A 164 -5.84 13.54 -6.41
CA LEU A 164 -7.13 13.72 -5.73
C LEU A 164 -7.95 14.85 -6.32
N CYS A 165 -7.31 15.97 -6.69
CA CYS A 165 -7.97 17.09 -7.37
C CYS A 165 -8.48 16.69 -8.75
N GLU A 166 -7.68 15.98 -9.55
CA GLU A 166 -8.09 15.48 -10.88
C GLU A 166 -9.29 14.53 -10.77
N VAL A 167 -9.26 13.58 -9.83
CA VAL A 167 -10.39 12.65 -9.59
C VAL A 167 -11.66 13.38 -9.14
N LYS A 168 -11.55 14.42 -8.31
CA LYS A 168 -12.72 15.21 -7.89
C LYS A 168 -13.38 15.93 -9.07
N LYS A 169 -12.59 16.49 -9.99
CA LYS A 169 -13.10 17.16 -11.20
C LYS A 169 -13.93 16.20 -12.06
N LEU A 170 -13.47 14.96 -12.20
CA LEU A 170 -14.11 13.93 -13.03
C LEU A 170 -15.44 13.41 -12.45
N LYS A 171 -15.62 13.45 -11.13
CA LYS A 171 -16.89 13.07 -10.48
C LYS A 171 -17.98 14.13 -10.61
N GLY A 172 -17.60 15.40 -10.84
CA GLY A 172 -18.55 16.50 -10.99
C GLY A 172 -19.27 16.57 -12.34
N THR A 173 -18.96 15.68 -13.29
CA THR A 173 -19.50 15.73 -14.67
C THR A 173 -20.66 14.74 -14.91
N ASN A 174 -21.14 14.02 -13.89
CA ASN A 174 -22.23 13.03 -14.05
C ASN A 174 -23.58 13.42 -13.44
N GLU A 175 -23.76 14.66 -12.96
CA GLU A 175 -25.08 15.15 -12.52
C GLU A 175 -25.63 16.15 -13.54
N GLY A 176 -25.91 15.63 -14.74
CA GLY A 176 -26.69 16.33 -15.75
C GLY A 176 -28.18 16.08 -15.53
N ASP A 177 -28.82 17.03 -14.84
CA ASP A 177 -30.13 17.60 -15.14
C ASP A 177 -31.04 16.82 -16.11
N VAL A 178 -32.09 16.17 -15.57
CA VAL A 178 -33.26 15.75 -16.36
C VAL A 178 -34.51 16.26 -15.63
N ASP A 179 -34.76 17.57 -15.74
CA ASP A 179 -36.09 18.13 -15.52
C ASP A 179 -36.90 18.00 -16.81
N CYS A 180 -37.54 16.83 -17.00
CA CYS A 180 -38.49 16.61 -18.09
C CYS A 180 -39.76 17.42 -17.83
N LYS A 181 -39.91 18.56 -18.51
CA LYS A 181 -41.19 19.23 -18.68
C LYS A 181 -42.04 18.47 -19.69
N THR A 182 -43.10 17.83 -19.23
CA THR A 182 -44.16 17.29 -20.09
C THR A 182 -45.19 18.39 -20.37
N GLN A 183 -45.57 18.48 -21.64
CA GLN A 183 -46.52 19.44 -22.22
C GLN A 183 -47.96 18.93 -22.12
#